data_AF-A0A2H5XFG5-F1
#
_entry.id   AF-A0A2H5XFG5-F1
#
_cell.length_a   1.000
_cell.length_b   1.000
_cell.length_c   1.000
_cell.angle_alpha   90.00
_cell.angle_beta   90.00
_cell.angle_gamma   90.00
#
_symmetry.space_group_name_H-M   'P 1'
#
loop_
_entity.id
_entity.type
_entity.pdbx_description
1 polymer ?
#
loop_
_entity_poly.entity_id
_entity_poly.type
_entity_poly.pdbx_seq_one_letter_code
_entity_poly.pdbx_strand_id
1 'polypeptide(L)'
;MGGFDERFRAPHREDSDLAWRVLDAGGRIVFAPDVVAFHPYFPKRPLAMIKSFALLQYDYLLYFKHPKRFREAGWFPNLRHHILHCAFGCATLVALIAKSYPLAVVTGGLLLLRASRSTKRTLSGYRANALYVAEAFLYCLLAPFVHIGMRLYGYLRFLPYHPALRREKSK
;
A
#
# COMPACT_ATOMS: atom_id res chain seq x y z
N MET A 1 5.10 20.86 -17.98
CA MET A 1 4.45 19.89 -17.07
C MET A 1 3.44 18.97 -17.73
N GLY A 2 2.80 19.31 -18.86
CA GLY A 2 1.96 18.36 -19.61
C GLY A 2 0.77 17.75 -18.83
N GLY A 3 0.38 18.34 -17.69
CA GLY A 3 -0.74 17.86 -16.86
C GLY A 3 -0.46 16.59 -16.05
N PHE A 4 -1.56 15.96 -15.63
CA PHE A 4 -1.55 14.65 -14.99
C PHE A 4 -1.22 13.55 -16.00
N ASP A 5 -0.59 12.49 -15.52
CA ASP A 5 -0.31 11.30 -16.32
C ASP A 5 -1.50 10.34 -16.28
N GLU A 6 -2.24 10.25 -17.39
CA GLU A 6 -3.46 9.45 -17.52
C GLU A 6 -3.27 7.93 -17.34
N ARG A 7 -2.03 7.45 -17.23
CA ARG A 7 -1.75 6.06 -16.81
C ARG A 7 -2.17 5.81 -15.37
N PHE A 8 -2.19 6.84 -14.51
CA PHE A 8 -2.81 6.79 -13.19
C PHE A 8 -4.33 6.97 -13.35
N ARG A 9 -5.06 5.85 -13.41
CA ARG A 9 -6.52 5.82 -13.65
C ARG A 9 -7.35 5.85 -12.38
N ALA A 10 -6.72 6.09 -11.23
CA ALA A 10 -7.37 6.17 -9.93
C ALA A 10 -6.63 7.21 -9.07
N PRO A 11 -7.28 7.80 -8.06
CA PRO A 11 -6.68 8.81 -7.19
C PRO A 11 -5.68 8.18 -6.23
N HIS A 12 -4.53 7.76 -6.75
CA HIS A 12 -3.38 7.25 -6.02
C HIS A 12 -2.09 7.47 -6.84
N ARG A 13 -1.17 8.27 -6.29
CA ARG A 13 0.18 8.61 -6.82
C ARG A 13 0.24 9.57 -8.01
N GLU A 14 -0.88 9.91 -8.63
CA GLU A 14 -0.97 10.88 -9.73
C GLU A 14 -0.49 12.28 -9.32
N ASP A 15 -0.84 12.68 -8.10
CA ASP A 15 -0.47 13.94 -7.48
C ASP A 15 1.04 14.00 -7.18
N SER A 16 1.56 12.90 -6.64
CA SER A 16 2.96 12.71 -6.27
C SER A 16 3.84 12.73 -7.52
N ASP A 17 3.38 12.11 -8.61
CA ASP A 17 4.06 12.18 -9.91
C ASP A 17 4.15 13.61 -10.43
N LEU A 18 3.04 14.35 -10.41
CA LEU A 18 3.02 15.74 -10.86
C LEU A 18 3.91 16.61 -9.97
N ALA A 19 3.79 16.49 -8.66
CA ALA A 19 4.60 17.21 -7.69
C ALA A 19 6.09 16.96 -7.88
N TRP A 20 6.50 15.71 -8.07
CA TRP A 20 7.92 15.37 -8.29
C TRP A 20 8.45 15.89 -9.61
N ARG A 21 7.66 15.85 -10.69
CA ARG A 21 8.04 16.49 -11.96
C ARG A 21 8.20 18.01 -11.82
N VAL A 22 7.36 18.66 -11.02
CA VAL A 22 7.51 20.09 -10.69
C VAL A 22 8.83 20.36 -9.98
N LEU A 23 9.14 19.60 -8.93
CA LEU A 23 10.38 19.75 -8.18
C LEU A 23 11.62 19.44 -9.03
N ASP A 24 11.56 18.41 -9.88
CA ASP A 24 12.67 18.01 -10.75
C ASP A 24 12.96 19.03 -11.86
N ALA A 25 11.97 19.82 -12.25
CA ALA A 25 12.14 20.94 -13.19
C ALA A 25 12.64 22.24 -12.51
N GLY A 26 13.04 22.17 -11.23
CA GLY A 26 13.46 23.36 -10.46
C GLY A 26 12.29 24.19 -9.91
N GLY A 27 11.05 23.70 -10.04
CA GLY A 27 9.89 24.30 -9.40
C GLY A 27 9.93 24.17 -7.88
N ARG A 28 9.18 25.04 -7.19
CA ARG A 28 9.04 25.03 -5.73
C ARG A 28 7.59 24.75 -5.35
N ILE A 29 7.39 23.88 -4.37
CA ILE A 29 6.09 23.63 -3.73
C ILE A 29 6.22 24.18 -2.32
N VAL A 30 5.58 25.32 -2.05
CA VAL A 30 5.65 26.03 -0.76
C VAL A 30 4.39 25.75 0.06
N PHE A 31 4.56 25.67 1.38
CA PHE A 31 3.42 25.60 2.29
C PHE A 31 2.83 27.00 2.47
N ALA A 32 1.52 27.14 2.23
CA ALA A 32 0.79 28.39 2.38
C ALA A 32 -0.23 28.22 3.54
N PRO A 33 0.08 28.75 4.75
CA PRO A 33 -0.73 28.50 5.95
C PRO A 33 -2.13 29.14 5.90
N ASP A 34 -2.32 30.13 5.05
CA ASP A 34 -3.55 30.86 4.79
C ASP A 34 -4.48 30.16 3.79
N VAL A 35 -3.96 29.21 3.00
CA VAL A 35 -4.74 28.42 2.04
C VAL A 35 -5.34 27.20 2.74
N VAL A 36 -6.51 27.39 3.35
CA VAL A 36 -7.21 26.35 4.12
C VAL A 36 -8.19 25.57 3.23
N ALA A 37 -7.99 24.26 3.13
CA ALA A 37 -8.93 23.35 2.47
C ALA A 37 -9.73 22.56 3.52
N PHE A 38 -11.06 22.67 3.46
CA PHE A 38 -11.95 21.83 4.27
C PHE A 38 -12.19 20.51 3.54
N HIS A 39 -11.73 19.39 4.12
CA HIS A 39 -12.08 18.06 3.64
C HIS A 39 -13.35 17.58 4.36
N PRO A 40 -14.54 17.62 3.71
CA PRO A 40 -15.76 17.14 4.35
C PRO A 40 -15.64 15.65 4.71
N TYR A 41 -16.26 15.26 5.82
CA TYR A 41 -16.36 13.86 6.19
C TYR A 41 -17.41 13.19 5.30
N PHE A 42 -16.98 12.23 4.49
CA PHE A 42 -17.89 11.32 3.79
C PHE A 42 -17.96 9.99 4.55
N PRO A 43 -19.16 9.51 4.92
CA PRO A 43 -19.28 8.20 5.54
C PRO A 43 -18.71 7.16 4.57
N LYS A 44 -17.69 6.44 5.03
CA LYS A 44 -17.07 5.39 4.22
C LYS A 44 -18.08 4.26 4.04
N ARG A 45 -18.21 3.80 2.80
CA ARG A 45 -18.95 2.56 2.51
C ARG A 45 -18.26 1.39 3.20
N PRO A 46 -19.01 0.35 3.62
CA PRO A 46 -18.39 -0.84 4.14
C PRO A 46 -17.32 -1.40 3.20
N LEU A 47 -16.22 -1.89 3.78
CA LEU A 47 -15.07 -2.48 3.10
C LEU A 47 -14.27 -1.48 2.23
N ALA A 48 -14.44 -0.17 2.40
CA ALA A 48 -13.71 0.84 1.63
C ALA A 48 -12.18 0.69 1.76
N MET A 49 -11.68 0.35 2.95
CA MET A 49 -10.24 0.09 3.17
C MET A 49 -9.74 -1.12 2.37
N ILE A 50 -10.56 -2.15 2.17
CA ILE A 50 -10.15 -3.33 1.42
C ILE A 50 -10.10 -3.01 -0.07
N LYS A 51 -11.06 -2.23 -0.56
CA LYS A 51 -11.08 -1.77 -1.96
C LYS A 51 -9.86 -0.92 -2.33
N SER A 52 -9.24 -0.24 -1.37
CA SER A 52 -8.03 0.56 -1.64
C SER A 52 -6.80 -0.28 -1.95
N PHE A 53 -6.80 -1.59 -1.71
CA PHE A 53 -5.66 -2.45 -2.10
C PHE A 53 -5.34 -2.40 -3.59
N ALA A 54 -6.36 -2.27 -4.44
CA ALA A 54 -6.16 -2.16 -5.89
C ALA A 54 -5.36 -0.92 -6.28
N LEU A 55 -5.32 0.12 -5.45
CA LEU A 55 -4.57 1.34 -5.72
C LEU A 55 -3.05 1.10 -5.64
N LEU A 56 -2.61 0.14 -4.82
CA LEU A 56 -1.19 -0.16 -4.59
C LEU A 56 -0.43 -0.55 -5.86
N GLN A 57 -1.13 -1.00 -6.91
CA GLN A 57 -0.52 -1.29 -8.21
C GLN A 57 0.25 -0.10 -8.79
N TYR A 58 -0.19 1.13 -8.52
CA TYR A 58 0.40 2.35 -9.08
C TYR A 58 1.72 2.75 -8.38
N ASP A 59 2.06 2.13 -7.25
CA ASP A 59 3.35 2.36 -6.58
C ASP A 59 4.52 2.05 -7.53
N TYR A 60 4.43 1.01 -8.37
CA TYR A 60 5.50 0.67 -9.31
C TYR A 60 5.57 1.61 -10.52
N LEU A 61 4.42 2.10 -11.01
CA LEU A 61 4.43 3.14 -12.04
C LEU A 61 5.17 4.37 -11.53
N LEU A 62 4.86 4.81 -10.31
CA LEU A 62 5.53 5.95 -9.70
C LEU A 62 7.03 5.66 -9.43
N TYR A 63 7.36 4.48 -8.88
CA TYR A 63 8.73 4.05 -8.63
C TYR A 63 9.57 4.01 -9.90
N PHE A 64 9.02 3.52 -11.02
CA PHE A 64 9.72 3.49 -12.30
C PHE A 64 9.95 4.87 -12.88
N LYS A 65 9.06 5.83 -12.64
CA LYS A 65 9.27 7.22 -13.06
C LYS A 65 10.30 7.93 -12.17
N HIS A 66 10.26 7.68 -10.86
CA HIS A 66 10.98 8.47 -9.85
C HIS A 66 11.65 7.59 -8.76
N PRO A 67 12.61 6.72 -9.11
CA PRO A 67 13.11 5.69 -8.19
C PRO A 67 13.82 6.25 -6.96
N LYS A 68 14.53 7.39 -7.09
CA LYS A 68 15.23 8.04 -5.98
C LYS A 68 14.25 8.61 -4.95
N ARG A 69 13.35 9.49 -5.38
CA ARG A 69 12.33 10.11 -4.53
C ARG A 69 11.41 9.08 -3.87
N PHE A 70 11.05 8.02 -4.59
CA PHE A 70 10.21 6.96 -4.03
C PHE A 70 10.90 6.21 -2.88
N ARG A 71 12.21 5.95 -2.98
CA ARG A 71 12.99 5.33 -1.90
C ARG A 71 13.13 6.26 -0.70
N GLU A 72 13.40 7.55 -0.95
CA GLU A 72 13.48 8.58 0.10
C GLU A 72 12.15 8.76 0.84
N ALA A 73 11.03 8.64 0.14
CA ALA A 73 9.69 8.71 0.74
C ALA A 73 9.36 7.50 1.64
N GLY A 74 10.13 6.41 1.58
CA GLY A 74 9.93 5.24 2.44
C GLY A 74 8.60 4.52 2.23
N TRP A 75 7.97 4.65 1.05
CA TRP A 75 6.64 4.13 0.78
C TRP A 75 6.57 2.63 0.45
N PHE A 76 7.72 1.96 0.32
CA PHE A 76 7.73 0.50 0.30
C PHE A 76 7.38 -0.07 1.68
N PRO A 77 6.62 -1.18 1.73
CA PRO A 77 6.23 -1.77 2.98
C PRO A 77 7.47 -2.38 3.63
N ASN A 78 7.45 -2.49 4.95
CA ASN A 78 8.45 -3.26 5.66
C ASN A 78 8.32 -4.74 5.22
N LEU A 79 9.19 -5.16 4.31
CA LEU A 79 9.12 -6.48 3.67
C LEU A 79 9.30 -7.60 4.69
N ARG A 80 10.16 -7.41 5.70
CA ARG A 80 10.35 -8.36 6.80
C ARG A 80 9.05 -8.58 7.56
N HIS A 81 8.33 -7.51 7.88
CA HIS A 81 7.03 -7.61 8.54
C HIS A 81 6.02 -8.40 7.71
N HIS A 82 5.98 -8.16 6.40
CA HIS A 82 5.05 -8.81 5.47
C HIS A 82 5.38 -10.29 5.27
N ILE A 83 6.65 -10.63 4.99
CA ILE A 83 7.11 -12.01 4.82
C ILE A 83 6.80 -12.83 6.08
N LEU A 84 7.13 -12.33 7.27
CA LEU A 84 6.85 -13.05 8.51
C LEU A 84 5.36 -13.26 8.74
N HIS A 85 4.52 -12.26 8.43
CA HIS A 85 3.06 -12.39 8.56
C HIS A 85 2.51 -13.42 7.59
N CYS A 86 2.97 -13.41 6.34
CA CYS A 86 2.60 -14.40 5.34
C CYS A 86 3.07 -15.81 5.73
N ALA A 87 4.30 -15.93 6.27
CA ALA A 87 4.84 -17.20 6.75
C ALA A 87 3.98 -17.81 7.87
N PHE A 88 3.54 -17.00 8.85
CA PHE A 88 2.60 -17.48 9.87
C PHE A 88 1.25 -17.90 9.28
N GLY A 89 0.73 -17.16 8.29
CA GLY A 89 -0.48 -17.56 7.55
C GLY A 89 -0.33 -18.90 6.87
N CYS A 90 0.73 -19.08 6.08
CA CYS A 90 1.02 -20.34 5.39
C CYS A 90 1.23 -21.50 6.38
N ALA A 91 2.00 -21.28 7.45
CA ALA A 91 2.24 -22.31 8.47
C ALA A 91 0.94 -22.72 9.17
N THR A 92 0.04 -21.77 9.45
CA THR A 92 -1.29 -22.06 10.02
C THR A 92 -2.09 -22.95 9.07
N LEU A 93 -2.15 -22.60 7.78
CA LEU A 93 -2.90 -23.37 6.78
C LEU A 93 -2.32 -24.79 6.60
N VAL A 94 -0.99 -24.92 6.49
CA VAL A 94 -0.32 -26.21 6.39
C VAL A 94 -0.56 -27.07 7.63
N ALA A 95 -0.49 -26.49 8.83
CA ALA A 95 -0.76 -27.20 10.07
C ALA A 95 -2.21 -27.71 10.15
N LEU A 96 -3.19 -26.91 9.71
CA LEU A 96 -4.59 -27.32 9.64
C LEU A 96 -4.80 -28.47 8.65
N ILE A 97 -4.21 -28.38 7.45
CA ILE A 97 -4.28 -29.44 6.43
C ILE A 97 -3.64 -30.74 6.96
N ALA A 98 -2.50 -30.62 7.65
CA ALA A 98 -1.80 -31.74 8.28
C ALA A 98 -2.48 -32.23 9.58
N LYS A 99 -3.61 -31.64 9.99
CA LYS A 99 -4.34 -31.93 11.25
C LYS A 99 -3.47 -31.77 12.51
N SER A 100 -2.40 -30.98 12.43
CA SER A 100 -1.57 -30.60 13.57
C SER A 100 -2.17 -29.37 14.26
N TYR A 101 -3.22 -29.60 15.05
CA TYR A 101 -3.94 -28.53 15.75
C TYR A 101 -3.07 -27.71 16.71
N PRO A 102 -2.14 -28.30 17.50
CA PRO A 102 -1.26 -27.50 18.36
C PRO A 102 -0.43 -26.48 17.58
N LEU A 103 0.14 -26.89 16.43
CA LEU A 103 0.92 -25.99 15.58
C LEU A 103 0.04 -24.91 14.94
N ALA A 104 -1.18 -25.26 14.52
CA ALA A 104 -2.15 -24.31 13.99
C ALA A 104 -2.56 -23.26 15.03
N VAL A 105 -2.74 -23.65 16.30
CA VAL A 105 -3.05 -22.72 17.40
C VAL A 105 -1.89 -21.75 17.63
N VAL A 106 -0.65 -22.23 17.68
CA VAL A 106 0.53 -21.37 17.90
C VAL A 106 0.72 -20.39 16.74
N THR A 107 0.77 -20.89 15.51
CA THR A 107 1.01 -20.07 14.32
C THR A 107 -0.15 -19.11 14.04
N GLY A 108 -1.39 -19.57 14.20
CA GLY A 108 -2.59 -18.75 14.06
C GLY A 108 -2.71 -17.71 15.18
N GLY A 109 -2.37 -18.07 16.42
CA GLY A 109 -2.32 -17.12 17.54
C GLY A 109 -1.30 -16.00 17.31
N LEU A 110 -0.10 -16.33 16.81
CA LEU A 110 0.91 -15.34 16.44
C LEU A 110 0.44 -14.43 15.29
N LEU A 111 -0.24 -14.98 14.29
CA LEU A 111 -0.85 -14.23 13.20
C LEU A 111 -1.88 -13.21 13.71
N LEU A 112 -2.81 -13.67 14.56
CA LEU A 112 -3.87 -12.83 15.14
C LEU A 112 -3.31 -11.75 16.07
N LEU A 113 -2.29 -12.07 16.87
CA LEU A 113 -1.60 -11.10 17.71
C LEU A 113 -0.96 -9.98 16.87
N ARG A 114 -0.31 -10.34 15.77
CA ARG A 114 0.31 -9.38 14.85
C ARG A 114 -0.73 -8.50 14.15
N ALA A 115 -1.82 -9.10 13.67
CA ALA A 115 -2.93 -8.35 13.08
C ALA A 115 -3.50 -7.35 14.09
N SER A 116 -3.79 -7.80 15.31
CA SER A 116 -4.32 -6.95 16.39
C SER A 116 -3.41 -5.78 16.76
N ARG A 117 -2.09 -6.02 16.86
CA ARG A 117 -1.09 -4.95 17.08
C ARG A 117 -1.04 -3.96 15.93
N SER A 118 -1.22 -4.43 14.69
CA SER A 118 -1.30 -3.55 13.53
C SER A 118 -2.59 -2.71 13.56
N THR A 119 -3.73 -3.32 13.85
CA THR A 119 -5.02 -2.65 14.00
C THR A 119 -4.98 -1.57 15.07
N LYS A 120 -4.41 -1.86 16.24
CA LYS A 120 -4.22 -0.86 17.31
C LYS A 120 -3.41 0.35 16.83
N ARG A 121 -2.34 0.13 16.05
CA ARG A 121 -1.54 1.20 15.47
C ARG A 121 -2.32 1.99 14.41
N THR A 122 -3.05 1.30 13.53
CA THR A 122 -3.89 1.92 12.48
C THR A 122 -5.01 2.78 13.05
N LEU A 123 -5.60 2.36 14.18
CA LEU A 123 -6.68 3.08 14.85
C LEU A 123 -6.18 4.13 15.85
N SER A 124 -4.87 4.24 16.08
CA SER A 124 -4.29 5.22 17.00
C SER A 124 -4.63 6.63 16.53
N GLY A 125 -5.31 7.41 17.38
CA GLY A 125 -5.74 8.77 17.06
C GLY A 125 -7.08 8.89 16.33
N TYR A 126 -7.79 7.77 16.09
CA TYR A 126 -9.10 7.77 15.45
C TYR A 126 -10.21 7.34 16.42
N ARG A 127 -11.37 8.01 16.37
CA ARG A 127 -12.61 7.51 16.95
C ARG A 127 -13.24 6.53 15.97
N ALA A 128 -13.37 5.27 16.38
CA ALA A 128 -13.84 4.18 15.53
C ALA A 128 -15.07 3.51 16.14
N ASN A 129 -16.11 3.31 15.33
CA ASN A 129 -17.21 2.43 15.69
C ASN A 129 -16.81 0.95 15.51
N ALA A 130 -17.61 0.02 16.03
CA ALA A 130 -17.30 -1.41 15.99
C ALA A 130 -17.07 -1.94 14.56
N LEU A 131 -17.86 -1.45 13.57
CA LEU A 131 -17.69 -1.82 12.17
C LEU A 131 -16.33 -1.39 11.62
N TYR A 132 -15.90 -0.15 11.91
CA TYR A 132 -14.60 0.35 11.46
C TYR A 132 -13.43 -0.40 12.13
N VAL A 133 -13.59 -0.80 13.40
CA VAL A 133 -12.60 -1.65 14.08
C VAL A 133 -12.49 -3.02 13.39
N ALA A 134 -13.63 -3.64 13.08
CA ALA A 134 -13.67 -4.93 12.37
C ALA A 134 -13.05 -4.84 10.97
N GLU A 135 -13.35 -3.77 10.22
CA GLU A 135 -12.75 -3.52 8.91
C GLU A 135 -11.24 -3.27 8.99
N ALA A 136 -10.79 -2.48 9.96
CA ALA A 136 -9.36 -2.24 10.18
C ALA A 136 -8.64 -3.53 10.58
N PHE A 137 -9.28 -4.39 11.38
CA PHE A 137 -8.76 -5.72 11.71
C PHE A 137 -8.64 -6.59 10.46
N LEU A 138 -9.70 -6.70 9.67
CA LEU A 138 -9.72 -7.48 8.44
C LEU A 138 -8.68 -6.94 7.43
N TYR A 139 -8.58 -5.61 7.29
CA TYR A 139 -7.55 -4.97 6.50
C TYR A 139 -6.15 -5.35 6.99
N CYS A 140 -5.85 -5.22 8.29
CA CYS A 140 -4.53 -5.57 8.83
C CYS A 140 -4.19 -7.06 8.74
N LEU A 141 -5.21 -7.92 8.80
CA LEU A 141 -5.05 -9.36 8.64
C LEU A 141 -4.69 -9.71 7.19
N LEU A 142 -5.37 -9.09 6.22
CA LEU A 142 -5.24 -9.39 4.78
C LEU A 142 -4.12 -8.60 4.08
N ALA A 143 -3.84 -7.37 4.53
CA ALA A 143 -2.94 -6.43 3.87
C ALA A 143 -1.56 -7.05 3.57
N PRO A 144 -0.91 -7.79 4.48
CA PRO A 144 0.41 -8.36 4.17
C PRO A 144 0.41 -9.32 2.97
N PHE A 145 -0.66 -10.10 2.80
CA PHE A 145 -0.84 -11.01 1.67
C PHE A 145 -1.14 -10.24 0.38
N VAL A 146 -2.11 -9.32 0.46
CA VAL A 146 -2.57 -8.56 -0.71
C VAL A 146 -1.51 -7.58 -1.20
N HIS A 147 -0.76 -6.95 -0.30
CA HIS A 147 0.32 -6.02 -0.63
C HIS A 147 1.38 -6.67 -1.50
N ILE A 148 1.81 -7.89 -1.19
CA ILE A 148 2.81 -8.61 -1.99
C ILE A 148 2.24 -8.90 -3.39
N GLY A 149 1.01 -9.43 -3.45
CA GLY A 149 0.34 -9.74 -4.72
C GLY A 149 0.12 -8.50 -5.60
N MET A 150 -0.42 -7.42 -5.04
CA MET A 150 -0.67 -6.16 -5.75
C MET A 150 0.62 -5.47 -6.19
N ARG A 151 1.71 -5.66 -5.44
CA ARG A 151 3.04 -5.16 -5.82
C ARG A 151 3.62 -5.95 -6.98
N LEU A 152 3.57 -7.28 -6.93
CA LEU A 152 3.97 -8.09 -8.08
C LEU A 152 3.13 -7.74 -9.31
N TYR A 153 1.82 -7.63 -9.13
CA TYR A 153 0.91 -7.21 -10.19
C TYR A 153 1.26 -5.83 -10.74
N GLY A 154 1.46 -4.82 -9.90
CA GLY A 154 1.88 -3.48 -10.31
C GLY A 154 3.22 -3.48 -11.04
N TYR A 155 4.20 -4.23 -10.54
CA TYR A 155 5.50 -4.40 -11.19
C TYR A 155 5.34 -4.95 -12.61
N LEU A 156 4.61 -6.05 -12.76
CA LEU A 156 4.38 -6.69 -14.07
C LEU A 156 3.56 -5.80 -15.01
N ARG A 157 2.47 -5.21 -14.50
CA ARG A 157 1.59 -4.31 -15.26
C ARG A 157 2.33 -3.12 -15.83
N PHE A 158 3.26 -2.54 -15.07
CA PHE A 158 4.01 -1.35 -15.46
C PHE A 158 5.43 -1.65 -15.94
N LEU A 159 5.80 -2.92 -16.08
CA LEU A 159 7.12 -3.34 -16.55
C LEU A 159 7.54 -2.67 -17.87
N PRO A 160 6.66 -2.46 -18.87
CA PRO A 160 7.01 -1.74 -20.10
C PRO A 160 7.54 -0.31 -19.88
N TYR A 161 7.30 0.28 -18.70
CA TYR A 161 7.77 1.61 -18.33
C TYR A 161 9.06 1.61 -17.50
N HIS A 162 9.66 0.44 -17.25
CA HIS A 162 10.87 0.33 -16.46
C HIS A 162 12.03 1.15 -17.07
N PRO A 163 12.82 1.92 -16.28
CA PRO A 163 13.90 2.76 -16.80
C PRO A 163 14.93 2.02 -17.64
N ALA A 164 15.30 0.80 -17.25
CA ALA A 164 16.26 -0.02 -17.98
C ALA A 164 15.74 -0.43 -19.38
N LEU A 165 14.45 -0.74 -19.49
CA LEU A 165 13.81 -1.15 -20.75
C LEU A 165 13.52 0.03 -21.69
N ARG A 166 13.51 1.26 -21.15
CA ARG A 166 13.26 2.48 -21.92
C ARG A 166 14.49 2.93 -22.72
N ARG A 167 15.70 2.60 -22.28
CA ARG A 167 16.95 2.98 -22.95
C ARG A 167 17.21 2.22 -24.26
N GLU A 168 16.58 1.07 -24.46
CA GLU A 168 16.76 0.26 -25.67
C GLU A 168 15.92 0.72 -26.86
N LYS A 169 14.83 1.47 -26.63
CA LYS A 169 13.90 1.90 -27.71
C LYS A 169 14.25 3.22 -28.38
N SER A 170 15.38 3.83 -28.04
CA SER A 170 15.80 5.14 -28.56
C SER A 170 17.11 5.07 -29.36
N LYS A 171 17.48 3.88 -29.84
CA LYS A 171 18.58 3.65 -30.78
C LYS A 171 18.02 3.18 -32.11
#